data_AF-A0A7V4KB69-F1
#
_entry.id   AF-A0A7V4KB69-F1
#
_cell.length_a   1.000
_cell.length_b   1.000
_cell.length_c   1.000
_cell.angle_alpha   90.00
_cell.angle_beta   90.00
_cell.angle_gamma   90.00
#
_symmetry.space_group_name_H-M   'P 1'
#
loop_
_entity.id
_entity.type
_entity.pdbx_description
1 polymer ?
#
loop_
_entity_poly.entity_id
_entity_poly.type
_entity_poly.pdbx_seq_one_letter_code
_entity_poly.pdbx_strand_id
1 'polypeptide(L)'
;MKWKVSRRISEFIVVEISILILYFFLLKSVDFKDYYTPFVLSFVLINLSIFLYSVFSRVYRTEKRLSKILFYSVINIAYCVVLSIFVSESILKISYFQNSKLDIQDIYWIMILLISVSAANYLSALKEKVRRLELEKELQNLNMELLSAKLNPHFVFNTFNFLAEALRQNPERAEEFIFRVSDYYREVLKFKKQWSLLEELDFIEKYLEIQREMLLPIRFEYKITIQETVKDVIIPSGITQPVVEN
;
A
#
# COMPACT_ATOMS: atom_id res chain seq x y z
N MET A 1 -8.95 4.52 9.73
CA MET A 1 -7.87 5.55 9.81
C MET A 1 -7.71 6.42 8.55
N LYS A 2 -8.31 6.09 7.39
CA LYS A 2 -8.16 6.84 6.11
C LYS A 2 -8.82 8.24 6.06
N TRP A 3 -9.79 8.54 6.93
CA TRP A 3 -10.58 9.78 6.87
C TRP A 3 -9.92 11.02 7.51
N LYS A 4 -8.88 10.86 8.34
CA LYS A 4 -8.20 12.01 8.99
C LYS A 4 -7.24 12.76 8.07
N VAL A 5 -6.79 12.13 6.98
CA VAL A 5 -5.81 12.72 6.06
C VAL A 5 -6.46 13.68 5.06
N SER A 6 -7.68 13.38 4.56
CA SER A 6 -8.35 14.27 3.60
C SER A 6 -8.78 15.60 4.21
N ARG A 7 -9.19 15.60 5.49
CA ARG A 7 -9.61 16.81 6.21
C ARG A 7 -8.47 17.83 6.39
N ARG A 8 -7.24 17.35 6.61
CA ARG A 8 -6.05 18.22 6.71
C ARG A 8 -5.66 18.83 5.35
N ILE A 9 -5.95 18.13 4.25
CA ILE A 9 -5.68 18.63 2.89
C ILE A 9 -6.64 19.76 2.53
N SER A 10 -7.93 19.63 2.87
CA SER A 10 -8.91 20.70 2.64
C SER A 10 -8.63 21.94 3.48
N GLU A 11 -8.24 21.78 4.74
CA GLU A 11 -7.88 22.90 5.62
C GLU A 11 -6.65 23.66 5.09
N PHE A 12 -5.65 22.95 4.55
CA PHE A 12 -4.47 23.55 3.94
C PHE A 12 -4.80 24.34 2.65
N ILE A 13 -5.63 23.78 1.77
CA ILE A 13 -6.04 24.46 0.52
C ILE A 13 -6.81 25.76 0.82
N VAL A 14 -7.67 25.74 1.86
CA VAL A 14 -8.43 26.94 2.25
C VAL A 14 -7.51 28.03 2.81
N VAL A 15 -6.50 27.67 3.59
CA VAL A 15 -5.51 28.64 4.11
C VAL A 15 -4.67 29.24 2.98
N GLU A 16 -4.22 28.43 2.02
CA GLU A 16 -3.47 28.87 0.83
C GLU A 16 -4.29 29.85 -0.03
N ILE A 17 -5.53 29.50 -0.36
CA ILE A 17 -6.42 30.38 -1.14
C ILE A 17 -6.69 31.68 -0.37
N SER A 18 -6.86 31.61 0.96
CA SER A 18 -7.10 32.81 1.79
C SER A 18 -5.90 33.75 1.83
N ILE A 19 -4.68 33.20 1.93
CA ILE A 19 -3.43 33.98 1.92
C ILE A 19 -3.23 34.63 0.54
N LEU A 20 -3.47 33.88 -0.55
CA LEU A 20 -3.36 34.41 -1.91
C LEU A 20 -4.38 35.51 -2.19
N ILE A 21 -5.62 35.38 -1.71
CA ILE A 21 -6.66 36.40 -1.86
C ILE A 21 -6.32 37.66 -1.04
N LEU A 22 -5.96 37.51 0.23
CA LEU A 22 -5.57 38.65 1.09
C LEU A 22 -4.37 39.41 0.49
N TYR A 23 -3.42 38.67 -0.07
CA TYR A 23 -2.23 39.21 -0.71
C TYR A 23 -2.53 39.91 -2.05
N PHE A 24 -3.43 39.35 -2.86
CA PHE A 24 -3.91 39.99 -4.09
C PHE A 24 -4.58 41.34 -3.83
N PHE A 25 -5.35 41.44 -2.73
CA PHE A 25 -5.95 42.71 -2.31
C PHE A 25 -4.91 43.73 -1.81
N LEU A 26 -3.87 43.29 -1.09
CA LEU A 26 -2.76 44.16 -0.64
C LEU A 26 -1.90 44.69 -1.79
N LEU A 27 -1.73 43.91 -2.86
CA LEU A 27 -1.00 44.32 -4.07
C LEU A 27 -1.75 45.38 -4.89
N LYS A 28 -3.09 45.41 -4.79
CA LYS A 28 -3.92 46.34 -5.58
C LYS A 28 -3.93 47.76 -5.01
N SER A 29 -3.44 47.97 -3.80
CA SER A 29 -3.55 49.24 -3.08
C SER A 29 -2.31 50.13 -3.10
N VAL A 30 -1.17 49.72 -3.67
CA VAL A 30 0.10 50.51 -3.56
C VAL A 30 1.03 50.36 -4.78
N ASP A 31 1.83 51.41 -5.06
CA ASP A 31 2.74 51.55 -6.20
C ASP A 31 3.93 50.56 -6.23
N PHE A 32 4.23 50.03 -7.42
CA PHE A 32 5.07 48.85 -7.66
C PHE A 32 6.57 48.98 -7.30
N LYS A 33 7.09 50.19 -7.06
CA LYS A 33 8.52 50.42 -6.79
C LYS A 33 8.96 49.97 -5.38
N ASP A 34 8.04 49.90 -4.43
CA ASP A 34 8.34 49.53 -3.03
C ASP A 34 8.04 48.05 -2.70
N TYR A 35 7.56 47.27 -3.68
CA TYR A 35 6.97 45.93 -3.46
C TYR A 35 7.85 44.76 -3.87
N TYR A 36 9.14 45.02 -4.11
CA TYR A 36 10.13 44.02 -4.45
C TYR A 36 10.34 42.95 -3.35
N THR A 37 10.50 43.41 -2.10
CA THR A 37 10.69 42.57 -0.92
C THR A 37 9.47 41.69 -0.60
N PRO A 38 8.23 42.20 -0.61
CA PRO A 38 7.02 41.40 -0.47
C PRO A 38 6.86 40.31 -1.53
N PHE A 39 7.19 40.62 -2.80
CA PHE A 39 7.07 39.65 -3.89
C PHE A 39 8.05 38.48 -3.73
N VAL A 40 9.32 38.77 -3.46
CA VAL A 40 10.33 37.73 -3.21
C VAL A 40 9.97 36.91 -1.97
N LEU A 41 9.48 37.55 -0.91
CA LEU A 41 9.01 36.85 0.28
C LEU A 41 7.83 35.92 -0.03
N SER A 42 6.86 36.36 -0.85
CA SER A 42 5.72 35.53 -1.26
C SER A 42 6.14 34.33 -2.12
N PHE A 43 7.11 34.52 -3.02
CA PHE A 43 7.65 33.44 -3.84
C PHE A 43 8.41 32.41 -3.00
N VAL A 44 9.20 32.86 -2.02
CA VAL A 44 9.90 31.99 -1.07
C VAL A 44 8.91 31.20 -0.21
N LEU A 45 7.83 31.83 0.26
CA LEU A 45 6.79 31.18 1.06
C LEU A 45 6.03 30.11 0.27
N ILE A 46 5.70 30.37 -0.99
CA ILE A 46 5.04 29.40 -1.88
C ILE A 46 5.96 28.20 -2.17
N ASN A 47 7.25 28.44 -2.43
CA ASN A 47 8.20 27.35 -2.67
C ASN A 47 8.49 26.54 -1.40
N LEU A 48 8.55 27.20 -0.24
CA LEU A 48 8.66 26.56 1.07
C LEU A 48 7.43 25.69 1.36
N SER A 49 6.22 26.15 1.02
CA SER A 49 4.98 25.40 1.27
C SER A 49 4.85 24.17 0.37
N ILE A 50 5.16 24.29 -0.94
CA ILE A 50 5.19 23.16 -1.89
C ILE A 50 6.23 22.11 -1.46
N PHE A 51 7.41 22.56 -1.01
CA PHE A 51 8.45 21.65 -0.55
C PHE A 51 8.05 20.93 0.73
N LEU A 52 7.56 21.65 1.76
CA LEU A 52 7.10 21.06 3.01
C LEU A 52 6.04 19.99 2.72
N TYR A 53 5.09 20.26 1.82
CA TYR A 53 4.11 19.27 1.38
C TYR A 53 4.74 18.03 0.73
N SER A 54 5.74 18.21 -0.15
CA SER A 54 6.44 17.10 -0.82
C SER A 54 7.23 16.21 0.16
N VAL A 55 7.83 16.79 1.20
CA VAL A 55 8.56 16.04 2.24
C VAL A 55 7.60 15.39 3.23
N PHE A 56 6.57 16.10 3.67
CA PHE A 56 5.54 15.53 4.56
C PHE A 56 4.82 14.35 3.89
N SER A 57 4.43 14.48 2.63
CA SER A 57 3.72 13.42 1.89
C SER A 57 4.59 12.19 1.63
N ARG A 58 5.92 12.35 1.48
CA ARG A 58 6.86 11.25 1.23
C ARG A 58 7.33 10.59 2.51
N VAL A 59 7.76 11.36 3.52
CA VAL A 59 8.29 10.84 4.80
C VAL A 59 7.19 10.22 5.65
N TYR A 60 5.98 10.80 5.74
CA TYR A 60 4.88 10.20 6.49
C TYR A 60 4.42 8.85 5.90
N ARG A 61 4.70 8.62 4.61
CA ARG A 61 4.34 7.39 3.91
C ARG A 61 5.34 6.26 4.13
N THR A 62 6.60 6.55 4.47
CA THR A 62 7.68 5.56 4.58
C THR A 62 8.36 5.48 5.95
N GLU A 63 8.47 6.56 6.73
CA GLU A 63 9.17 6.53 8.03
C GLU A 63 8.52 7.41 9.12
N LYS A 64 8.29 6.84 10.32
CA LYS A 64 7.67 7.54 11.47
C LYS A 64 8.66 8.23 12.43
N ARG A 65 9.98 8.23 12.16
CA ARG A 65 10.99 8.79 13.09
C ARG A 65 11.13 10.31 12.95
N LEU A 66 10.76 11.03 14.01
CA LEU A 66 10.76 12.50 14.10
C LEU A 66 12.11 13.15 13.74
N SER A 67 13.23 12.49 14.07
CA SER A 67 14.59 13.02 13.81
C SER A 67 14.90 13.23 12.32
N LYS A 68 14.42 12.36 11.43
CA LYS A 68 14.64 12.53 9.99
C LYS A 68 13.77 13.63 9.40
N ILE A 69 12.54 13.80 9.91
CA ILE A 69 11.67 14.91 9.50
C ILE A 69 12.34 16.25 9.84
N LEU A 70 12.88 16.36 11.07
CA LEU A 70 13.61 17.55 11.50
C LEU A 70 14.85 17.80 10.64
N PHE A 71 15.64 16.76 10.35
CA PHE A 71 16.82 16.88 9.48
C PHE A 71 16.50 17.42 8.09
N TYR A 72 15.47 16.88 7.41
CA TYR A 72 15.06 17.36 6.09
C TYR A 72 14.46 18.77 6.12
N SER A 73 13.78 19.14 7.21
CA SER A 73 13.26 20.51 7.37
C SER A 73 14.38 21.54 7.51
N VAL A 74 15.46 21.22 8.21
CA VAL A 74 16.62 22.11 8.38
C VAL A 74 17.34 22.32 7.06
N ILE A 75 17.61 21.25 6.31
CA ILE A 75 18.25 21.33 4.98
C ILE A 75 17.42 22.20 4.03
N ASN A 76 16.10 22.10 4.12
CA ASN A 76 15.23 22.88 3.26
C ASN A 76 15.17 24.35 3.63
N ILE A 77 15.08 24.67 4.91
CA ILE A 77 15.18 26.06 5.36
C ILE A 77 16.48 26.68 4.84
N ALA A 78 17.60 25.95 4.92
CA ALA A 78 18.86 26.40 4.35
C ALA A 78 18.78 26.59 2.82
N TYR A 79 18.18 25.65 2.08
CA TYR A 79 17.97 25.77 0.64
C TYR A 79 17.10 26.97 0.25
N CYS A 80 15.99 27.19 0.96
CA CYS A 80 15.10 28.33 0.74
C CYS A 80 15.79 29.66 1.04
N VAL A 81 16.61 29.74 2.09
CA VAL A 81 17.41 30.93 2.40
C VAL A 81 18.41 31.19 1.27
N VAL A 82 19.17 30.19 0.84
CA VAL A 82 20.14 30.34 -0.27
C VAL A 82 19.45 30.75 -1.57
N LEU A 83 18.34 30.09 -1.91
CA LEU A 83 17.55 30.42 -3.10
C LEU A 83 16.97 31.83 -3.02
N SER A 84 16.50 32.26 -1.83
CA SER A 84 15.99 33.61 -1.62
C SER A 84 17.07 34.67 -1.82
N ILE A 85 18.29 34.41 -1.36
CA ILE A 85 19.45 35.30 -1.56
C ILE A 85 19.79 35.36 -3.05
N PHE A 86 19.86 34.21 -3.73
CA PHE A 86 20.18 34.14 -5.15
C PHE A 86 19.13 34.83 -6.04
N VAL A 87 17.84 34.62 -5.75
CA VAL A 87 16.74 35.29 -6.43
C VAL A 87 16.75 36.79 -6.13
N SER A 88 17.01 37.17 -4.88
CA SER A 88 17.13 38.58 -4.49
C SER A 88 18.30 39.27 -5.19
N GLU A 89 19.45 38.62 -5.34
CA GLU A 89 20.57 39.17 -6.11
C GLU A 89 20.24 39.24 -7.61
N SER A 90 19.61 38.19 -8.16
CA SER A 90 19.28 38.13 -9.58
C SER A 90 18.30 39.23 -9.97
N ILE A 91 17.30 39.50 -9.12
CA ILE A 91 16.33 40.54 -9.41
C ILE A 91 16.85 41.94 -9.02
N LEU A 92 17.72 42.09 -8.02
CA LEU A 92 18.45 43.35 -7.80
C LEU A 92 19.34 43.71 -8.99
N LYS A 93 19.97 42.71 -9.63
CA LYS A 93 20.67 42.91 -10.91
C LYS A 93 19.70 43.36 -11.99
N ILE A 94 18.52 42.77 -12.11
CA ILE A 94 17.47 43.19 -13.06
C ILE A 94 16.95 44.61 -12.75
N SER A 95 16.86 45.03 -11.49
CA SER A 95 16.36 46.36 -11.10
C SER A 95 17.41 47.47 -11.22
N TYR A 96 18.70 47.17 -10.95
CA TYR A 96 19.82 48.07 -11.26
C TYR A 96 20.01 48.23 -12.77
N PHE A 97 19.60 47.23 -13.53
CA PHE A 97 19.51 47.23 -14.99
C PHE A 97 18.25 47.96 -15.47
N GLN A 98 17.79 49.01 -14.76
CA GLN A 98 16.74 49.94 -15.20
C GLN A 98 17.10 50.74 -16.48
N ASN A 99 18.15 50.35 -17.20
CA ASN A 99 18.43 50.75 -18.57
C ASN A 99 18.44 49.59 -19.58
N SER A 100 17.99 48.40 -19.22
CA SER A 100 17.88 47.30 -20.17
C SER A 100 16.77 46.33 -19.77
N LYS A 101 15.81 46.25 -20.69
CA LYS A 101 14.60 45.43 -20.62
C LYS A 101 15.02 43.96 -20.44
N LEU A 102 14.30 43.22 -19.60
CA LEU A 102 14.29 41.76 -19.69
C LEU A 102 13.97 41.40 -21.14
N ASP A 103 14.90 40.73 -21.80
CA ASP A 103 14.70 40.34 -23.19
C ASP A 103 13.68 39.20 -23.22
N ILE A 104 12.86 39.16 -24.27
CA ILE A 104 11.86 38.11 -24.51
C ILE A 104 12.53 36.72 -24.47
N GLN A 105 13.82 36.66 -24.83
CA GLN A 105 14.63 35.44 -24.81
C GLN A 105 14.79 34.83 -23.39
N ASP A 106 14.93 35.65 -22.34
CA ASP A 106 15.09 35.16 -20.96
C ASP A 106 13.79 34.50 -20.45
N ILE A 107 12.64 35.04 -20.86
CA ILE A 107 11.32 34.48 -20.53
C ILE A 107 11.16 33.09 -21.16
N TYR A 108 11.60 32.91 -22.42
CA TYR A 108 11.56 31.61 -23.09
C TYR A 108 12.42 30.56 -22.37
N TRP A 109 13.63 30.91 -21.93
CA TRP A 109 14.48 29.99 -21.18
C TRP A 109 13.86 29.55 -19.85
N ILE A 110 13.24 30.49 -19.12
CA ILE A 110 12.52 30.18 -17.87
C ILE A 110 11.32 29.26 -18.15
N MET A 111 10.54 29.51 -19.21
CA MET A 111 9.42 28.64 -19.57
C MET A 111 9.88 27.22 -19.94
N ILE A 112 10.98 27.09 -20.71
CA ILE A 112 11.57 25.80 -21.06
C ILE A 112 12.02 25.05 -19.80
N LEU A 113 12.67 25.75 -18.86
CA LEU A 113 13.07 25.16 -17.58
C LEU A 113 11.85 24.67 -16.78
N LEU A 114 10.81 25.48 -16.65
CA LEU A 114 9.59 25.10 -15.92
C LEU A 114 8.87 23.91 -16.56
N ILE A 115 8.76 23.88 -17.90
CA ILE A 115 8.17 22.77 -18.64
C ILE A 115 9.00 21.50 -18.45
N SER A 116 10.34 21.59 -18.55
CA SER A 116 11.21 20.43 -18.40
C SER A 116 11.15 19.83 -16.98
N VAL A 117 11.11 20.69 -15.94
CA VAL A 117 10.95 20.25 -14.55
C VAL A 117 9.57 19.62 -14.33
N SER A 118 8.50 20.22 -14.87
CA SER A 118 7.14 19.67 -14.79
C SER A 118 7.04 18.30 -15.49
N ALA A 119 7.63 18.18 -16.68
CA ALA A 119 7.68 16.93 -17.42
C ALA A 119 8.47 15.85 -16.68
N ALA A 120 9.62 16.19 -16.09
CA ALA A 120 10.40 15.25 -15.27
C ALA A 120 9.63 14.75 -14.04
N ASN A 121 8.90 15.64 -13.37
CA ASN A 121 8.04 15.29 -12.25
C ASN A 121 6.87 14.39 -12.67
N TYR A 122 6.22 14.70 -13.80
CA TYR A 122 5.15 13.89 -14.36
C TYR A 122 5.62 12.49 -14.75
N LEU A 123 6.76 12.37 -15.43
CA LEU A 123 7.37 11.09 -15.78
C LEU A 123 7.74 10.27 -14.54
N SER A 124 8.27 10.92 -13.51
CA SER A 124 8.59 10.25 -12.24
C SER A 124 7.34 9.73 -11.54
N ALA A 125 6.25 10.50 -11.55
CA ALA A 125 4.96 10.10 -10.99
C ALA A 125 4.34 8.93 -11.78
N LEU A 126 4.46 8.93 -13.12
CA LEU A 126 4.01 7.83 -13.96
C LEU A 126 4.78 6.54 -13.68
N LYS A 127 6.12 6.61 -13.56
CA LYS A 127 6.95 5.44 -13.21
C LYS A 127 6.55 4.84 -11.87
N GLU A 128 6.34 5.67 -10.85
CA GLU A 128 5.87 5.21 -9.54
C GLU A 128 4.47 4.58 -9.62
N LYS A 129 3.57 5.13 -10.45
CA LYS A 129 2.23 4.56 -10.65
C LYS A 129 2.30 3.19 -11.32
N VAL A 130 3.11 3.04 -12.37
CA VAL A 130 3.31 1.75 -13.05
C VAL A 130 3.90 0.73 -12.07
N ARG A 131 4.92 1.12 -11.31
CA ARG A 131 5.53 0.23 -10.32
C ARG A 131 4.55 -0.25 -9.25
N ARG A 132 3.63 0.61 -8.82
CA ARG A 132 2.56 0.23 -7.89
C ARG A 132 1.60 -0.80 -8.49
N LEU A 133 1.20 -0.61 -9.75
CA LEU A 133 0.31 -1.55 -10.43
C LEU A 133 0.97 -2.92 -10.63
N GLU A 134 2.28 -2.94 -10.93
CA GLU A 134 3.06 -4.19 -11.01
C GLU A 134 3.06 -4.92 -9.67
N LEU A 135 3.39 -4.23 -8.58
CA LEU A 135 3.41 -4.81 -7.23
C LEU A 135 2.02 -5.29 -6.78
N GLU A 136 0.96 -4.55 -7.12
CA GLU A 136 -0.41 -4.95 -6.82
C GLU A 136 -0.80 -6.22 -7.58
N LYS A 137 -0.41 -6.33 -8.85
CA LYS A 137 -0.61 -7.54 -9.66
C LYS A 137 0.17 -8.73 -9.11
N GLU A 138 1.43 -8.51 -8.71
CA GLU A 138 2.26 -9.56 -8.09
C GLU A 138 1.65 -10.04 -6.76
N LEU A 139 1.16 -9.12 -5.93
CA LEU A 139 0.45 -9.46 -4.70
C LEU A 139 -0.84 -10.24 -4.97
N GLN A 140 -1.60 -9.86 -6.02
CA GLN A 140 -2.79 -10.62 -6.42
C GLN A 140 -2.44 -12.03 -6.87
N ASN A 141 -1.40 -12.19 -7.69
CA ASN A 141 -0.93 -13.50 -8.12
C ASN A 141 -0.47 -14.35 -6.92
N LEU A 142 0.31 -13.80 -6.00
CA LEU A 142 0.74 -14.49 -4.78
C LEU A 142 -0.44 -14.86 -3.89
N ASN A 143 -1.45 -14.00 -3.76
CA ASN A 143 -2.66 -14.32 -3.00
C ASN A 143 -3.44 -15.47 -3.66
N MET A 144 -3.50 -15.51 -5.00
CA MET A 144 -4.12 -16.61 -5.74
C MET A 144 -3.32 -17.90 -5.55
N GLU A 145 -2.00 -17.87 -5.68
CA GLU A 145 -1.13 -19.02 -5.42
C GLU A 145 -1.26 -19.53 -3.99
N LEU A 146 -1.30 -18.64 -3.00
CA LEU A 146 -1.54 -19.00 -1.60
C LEU A 146 -2.92 -19.63 -1.39
N LEU A 147 -3.96 -19.09 -2.04
CA LEU A 147 -5.30 -19.66 -1.97
C LEU A 147 -5.34 -21.04 -2.63
N SER A 148 -4.70 -21.20 -3.78
CA SER A 148 -4.55 -22.47 -4.47
C SER A 148 -3.74 -23.46 -3.66
N ALA A 149 -2.66 -23.04 -2.99
CA ALA A 149 -1.84 -23.91 -2.15
C ALA A 149 -2.59 -24.40 -0.89
N LYS A 150 -3.55 -23.61 -0.37
CA LYS A 150 -4.45 -24.08 0.71
C LYS A 150 -5.35 -25.24 0.26
N LEU A 151 -5.62 -25.36 -1.03
CA LEU A 151 -6.33 -26.50 -1.60
C LEU A 151 -5.28 -27.51 -2.08
N ASN A 152 -5.13 -28.65 -1.43
CA ASN A 152 -4.27 -29.71 -1.95
C ASN A 152 -4.85 -30.18 -3.31
N PRO A 153 -4.26 -29.83 -4.47
CA PRO A 153 -4.93 -30.02 -5.77
C PRO A 153 -5.13 -31.50 -6.05
N HIS A 154 -4.16 -32.33 -5.66
CA HIS A 154 -4.23 -33.77 -5.77
C HIS A 154 -5.38 -34.34 -4.95
N PHE A 155 -5.55 -33.86 -3.71
CA PHE A 155 -6.69 -34.25 -2.88
C PHE A 155 -8.02 -33.86 -3.53
N VAL A 156 -8.16 -32.63 -4.03
CA VAL A 156 -9.35 -32.17 -4.78
C VAL A 156 -9.69 -33.10 -5.95
N PHE A 157 -8.70 -33.40 -6.80
CA PHE A 157 -8.91 -34.28 -7.96
C PHE A 157 -9.30 -35.70 -7.53
N ASN A 158 -8.64 -36.25 -6.52
CA ASN A 158 -8.94 -37.59 -6.03
C ASN A 158 -10.33 -37.68 -5.40
N THR A 159 -10.72 -36.67 -4.64
CA THR A 159 -12.07 -36.59 -4.07
C THR A 159 -13.12 -36.57 -5.17
N PHE A 160 -12.95 -35.77 -6.23
CA PHE A 160 -13.91 -35.75 -7.36
C PHE A 160 -13.96 -37.06 -8.14
N ASN A 161 -12.81 -37.70 -8.38
CA ASN A 161 -12.76 -38.99 -9.06
C ASN A 161 -13.49 -40.07 -8.26
N PHE A 162 -13.24 -40.14 -6.94
CA PHE A 162 -13.96 -41.04 -6.05
C PHE A 162 -15.46 -40.73 -6.04
N LEU A 163 -15.84 -39.45 -5.99
CA LEU A 163 -17.25 -39.03 -6.01
C LEU A 163 -17.98 -39.51 -7.27
N ALA A 164 -17.34 -39.36 -8.43
CA ALA A 164 -17.90 -39.76 -9.72
C ALA A 164 -18.14 -41.27 -9.80
N GLU A 165 -17.26 -42.07 -9.17
CA GLU A 165 -17.42 -43.52 -9.08
C GLU A 165 -18.48 -43.91 -8.05
N ALA A 166 -18.45 -43.29 -6.86
CA ALA A 166 -19.41 -43.52 -5.78
C ALA A 166 -20.85 -43.22 -6.22
N LEU A 167 -21.07 -42.14 -6.99
CA LEU A 167 -22.39 -41.80 -7.55
C LEU A 167 -22.97 -42.90 -8.45
N ARG A 168 -22.12 -43.69 -9.13
CA ARG A 168 -22.56 -44.81 -9.98
C ARG A 168 -22.86 -46.06 -9.18
N GLN A 169 -22.10 -46.31 -8.11
CA GLN A 169 -22.20 -47.52 -7.30
C GLN A 169 -23.28 -47.42 -6.21
N ASN A 170 -23.30 -46.30 -5.47
CA ASN A 170 -24.22 -46.05 -4.36
C ASN A 170 -24.47 -44.53 -4.21
N PRO A 171 -25.55 -44.01 -4.83
CA PRO A 171 -25.89 -42.59 -4.78
C PRO A 171 -26.10 -42.02 -3.37
N GLU A 172 -26.73 -42.76 -2.46
CA GLU A 172 -26.98 -42.31 -1.08
C GLU A 172 -25.66 -42.10 -0.33
N ARG A 173 -24.75 -43.07 -0.44
CA ARG A 173 -23.41 -42.96 0.17
C ARG A 173 -22.59 -41.83 -0.45
N ALA A 174 -22.74 -41.59 -1.76
CA ALA A 174 -22.08 -40.48 -2.42
C ALA A 174 -22.60 -39.12 -1.92
N GLU A 175 -23.90 -38.99 -1.64
CA GLU A 175 -24.49 -37.79 -1.06
C GLU A 175 -23.90 -37.46 0.32
N GLU A 176 -23.80 -38.45 1.22
CA GLU A 176 -23.16 -38.28 2.53
C GLU A 176 -21.67 -37.88 2.42
N PHE A 177 -20.97 -38.44 1.44
CA PHE A 177 -19.59 -38.09 1.15
C PHE A 177 -19.45 -36.65 0.65
N ILE A 178 -20.35 -36.17 -0.23
CA ILE A 178 -20.38 -34.78 -0.69
C ILE A 178 -20.49 -33.81 0.49
N PHE A 179 -21.36 -34.10 1.46
CA PHE A 179 -21.54 -33.23 2.63
C PHE A 179 -20.27 -33.15 3.49
N ARG A 180 -19.62 -34.29 3.79
CA ARG A 180 -18.36 -34.32 4.55
C ARG A 180 -17.23 -33.57 3.87
N VAL A 181 -17.08 -33.78 2.56
CA VAL A 181 -16.10 -33.05 1.74
C VAL A 181 -16.38 -31.55 1.77
N SER A 182 -17.65 -31.16 1.64
CA SER A 182 -18.06 -29.75 1.67
C SER A 182 -17.74 -29.08 3.01
N ASP A 183 -17.95 -29.77 4.12
CA ASP A 183 -17.64 -29.26 5.46
C ASP A 183 -16.13 -29.18 5.71
N TYR A 184 -15.37 -30.18 5.26
CA TYR A 184 -13.90 -30.11 5.29
C TYR A 184 -13.35 -28.90 4.53
N TYR A 185 -13.77 -28.70 3.27
CA TYR A 185 -13.32 -27.54 2.49
C TYR A 185 -13.81 -26.21 3.07
N ARG A 186 -14.99 -26.18 3.70
CA ARG A 186 -15.46 -24.98 4.42
C ARG A 186 -14.50 -24.59 5.55
N GLU A 187 -13.90 -25.56 6.24
CA GLU A 187 -12.90 -25.32 7.28
C GLU A 187 -11.54 -24.93 6.69
N VAL A 188 -11.10 -25.57 5.60
CA VAL A 188 -9.89 -25.16 4.83
C VAL A 188 -9.97 -23.70 4.40
N LEU A 189 -11.14 -23.22 3.96
CA LEU A 189 -11.32 -21.83 3.54
C LEU A 189 -11.39 -20.85 4.73
N LYS A 190 -11.81 -21.32 5.90
CA LYS A 190 -11.87 -20.54 7.16
C LYS A 190 -10.60 -20.65 8.01
N PHE A 191 -9.54 -21.26 7.47
CA PHE A 191 -8.28 -21.51 8.17
C PHE A 191 -7.80 -20.28 8.94
N LYS A 192 -7.71 -20.40 10.26
CA LYS A 192 -7.12 -19.37 11.11
C LYS A 192 -5.59 -19.51 11.06
N LYS A 193 -4.86 -18.50 11.53
CA LYS A 193 -3.40 -18.60 11.67
C LYS A 193 -2.97 -19.49 12.85
N GLN A 194 -3.87 -19.67 13.82
CA GLN A 194 -3.62 -20.33 15.09
C GLN A 194 -4.87 -21.10 15.50
N TRP A 195 -4.65 -22.30 16.00
CA TRP A 195 -5.66 -23.20 16.54
C TRP A 195 -5.20 -23.77 17.88
N SER A 196 -6.13 -24.16 18.74
CA SER A 196 -5.78 -25.09 19.81
C SER A 196 -5.36 -26.43 19.22
N LEU A 197 -4.58 -27.22 19.96
CA LEU A 197 -4.21 -28.56 19.53
C LEU A 197 -5.46 -29.44 19.30
N LEU A 198 -6.52 -29.24 20.08
CA LEU A 198 -7.81 -29.88 19.88
C LEU A 198 -8.43 -29.50 18.52
N GLU A 199 -8.52 -28.20 18.20
CA GLU A 199 -9.04 -27.72 16.91
C GLU A 199 -8.24 -28.30 15.72
N GLU A 200 -6.91 -28.39 15.84
CA GLU A 200 -6.03 -28.99 14.83
C GLU A 200 -6.33 -30.49 14.63
N LEU A 201 -6.46 -31.25 15.72
CA LEU A 201 -6.72 -32.68 15.66
C LEU A 201 -8.14 -33.00 15.15
N ASP A 202 -9.14 -32.22 15.55
CA ASP A 202 -10.52 -32.32 15.02
C ASP A 202 -10.54 -32.08 13.50
N PHE A 203 -9.73 -31.13 13.01
CA PHE A 203 -9.58 -30.86 11.58
C PHE A 203 -8.92 -32.04 10.84
N ILE A 204 -7.85 -32.60 11.41
CA ILE A 204 -7.17 -33.78 10.84
C ILE A 204 -8.05 -35.03 10.87
N GLU A 205 -8.88 -35.22 11.90
CA GLU A 205 -9.78 -36.38 11.96
C GLU A 205 -10.76 -36.38 10.78
N LYS A 206 -11.35 -35.21 10.45
CA LYS A 206 -12.21 -35.07 9.26
C LYS A 206 -11.48 -35.41 7.97
N TYR A 207 -10.22 -35.00 7.84
CA TYR A 207 -9.38 -35.36 6.70
C TYR A 207 -9.16 -36.88 6.61
N LEU A 208 -8.81 -37.51 7.73
CA LEU A 208 -8.59 -38.96 7.82
C LEU A 208 -9.84 -39.77 7.52
N GLU A 209 -11.02 -39.30 7.93
CA GLU A 209 -12.30 -39.93 7.58
C GLU A 209 -12.55 -39.92 6.07
N ILE A 210 -12.33 -38.78 5.41
CA ILE A 210 -12.46 -38.68 3.95
C ILE A 210 -11.49 -39.65 3.26
N GLN A 211 -10.22 -39.66 3.67
CA GLN A 211 -9.21 -40.56 3.11
C GLN A 211 -9.54 -42.03 3.34
N ARG A 212 -10.03 -42.37 4.53
CA ARG A 212 -10.45 -43.73 4.86
C ARG A 212 -11.54 -44.22 3.92
N GLU A 213 -12.51 -43.38 3.58
CA GLU A 213 -13.56 -43.77 2.62
C GLU A 213 -13.04 -43.94 1.21
N MET A 214 -12.14 -43.05 0.77
CA MET A 214 -11.53 -43.09 -0.55
C MET A 214 -10.59 -44.28 -0.74
N LEU A 215 -9.93 -44.75 0.32
CA LEU A 215 -8.98 -45.87 0.29
C LEU A 215 -9.66 -47.25 0.39
N LEU A 216 -10.96 -47.34 0.61
CA LEU A 216 -11.65 -48.64 0.65
C LEU A 216 -11.47 -49.39 -0.68
N PRO A 217 -11.13 -50.70 -0.65
CA PRO A 217 -11.21 -51.62 0.49
C PRO A 217 -9.90 -51.80 1.29
N ILE A 218 -8.88 -50.96 1.09
CA ILE A 218 -7.62 -51.02 1.83
C ILE A 218 -7.92 -50.79 3.33
N ARG A 219 -7.39 -51.65 4.20
CA ARG A 219 -7.54 -51.47 5.66
C ARG A 219 -6.68 -50.28 6.10
N PHE A 220 -7.31 -49.12 6.18
CA PHE A 220 -6.77 -47.93 6.80
C PHE A 220 -7.34 -47.80 8.23
N GLU A 221 -6.47 -47.95 9.22
CA GLU A 221 -6.79 -47.82 10.64
C GLU A 221 -5.92 -46.73 11.26
N TYR A 222 -6.52 -45.83 12.03
CA TYR A 222 -5.83 -44.76 12.74
C TYR A 222 -6.37 -44.64 14.17
N LYS A 223 -5.54 -44.09 15.06
CA LYS A 223 -5.92 -43.77 16.44
C LYS A 223 -5.31 -42.43 16.83
N ILE A 224 -6.17 -41.47 17.19
CA ILE A 224 -5.74 -40.17 17.73
C ILE A 224 -5.76 -40.28 19.25
N THR A 225 -4.73 -39.80 19.93
CA THR A 225 -4.67 -39.77 21.40
C THR A 225 -4.04 -38.46 21.84
N ILE A 226 -4.76 -37.71 22.66
CA ILE A 226 -4.37 -36.40 23.17
C ILE A 226 -4.31 -36.42 24.69
N GLN A 227 -3.31 -35.76 25.28
CA GLN A 227 -3.28 -35.53 26.71
C GLN A 227 -4.10 -34.30 27.07
N GLU A 228 -4.94 -34.40 28.10
CA GLU A 228 -5.83 -33.31 28.53
C GLU A 228 -5.08 -32.02 28.88
N THR A 229 -3.84 -32.15 29.36
CA THR A 229 -2.96 -31.04 29.75
C THR A 229 -2.51 -30.17 28.57
N VAL A 230 -2.58 -30.67 27.33
CA VAL A 230 -2.08 -29.96 26.13
C VAL A 230 -3.16 -29.62 25.12
N LYS A 231 -4.41 -30.02 25.35
CA LYS A 231 -5.51 -29.86 24.38
C LYS A 231 -5.74 -28.40 23.95
N ASP A 232 -5.56 -27.46 24.87
CA ASP A 232 -5.82 -26.03 24.69
C ASP A 232 -4.55 -25.25 24.29
N VAL A 233 -3.42 -25.95 24.08
CA VAL A 233 -2.18 -25.30 23.64
C VAL A 233 -2.37 -24.75 22.23
N ILE A 234 -2.06 -23.46 22.07
CA ILE A 234 -2.17 -22.78 20.77
C ILE A 234 -0.94 -23.09 19.92
N ILE A 235 -1.19 -23.64 18.72
CA ILE A 235 -0.18 -23.98 17.73
C ILE A 235 -0.48 -23.28 16.39
N PRO A 236 0.53 -23.12 15.50
CA PRO A 236 0.28 -22.77 14.12
C PRO A 236 -0.64 -23.82 13.48
N SER A 237 -1.75 -23.37 12.89
CA SER A 237 -2.71 -24.26 12.22
C SER A 237 -2.05 -24.96 11.02
N GLY A 238 -2.41 -26.22 10.77
CA GLY A 238 -1.97 -27.02 9.62
C GLY A 238 -0.57 -27.60 9.74
N ILE A 239 0.02 -27.55 10.93
CA ILE A 239 1.37 -28.10 11.16
C ILE A 239 1.38 -29.63 11.15
N THR A 240 0.24 -30.26 11.46
CA THR A 240 0.11 -31.73 11.52
C THR A 240 -0.22 -32.35 10.17
N GLN A 241 -0.86 -31.59 9.28
CA GLN A 241 -1.29 -32.09 7.97
C GLN A 241 -0.14 -32.69 7.13
N PRO A 242 1.04 -32.04 6.98
CA PRO A 242 2.15 -32.63 6.24
C PRO A 242 2.68 -33.94 6.85
N VAL A 243 2.51 -34.15 8.15
CA VAL A 243 2.95 -35.37 8.83
C VAL A 243 1.98 -36.52 8.55
N VAL A 244 0.69 -36.21 8.43
CA VAL A 244 -0.37 -37.18 8.14
C VAL A 244 -0.43 -37.54 6.65
N GLU A 245 -0.03 -36.61 5.77
CA GLU A 245 0.00 -36.82 4.31
C GLU A 245 1.20 -37.65 3.82
N ASN A 246 2.30 -37.74 4.59
CA ASN A 246 3.51 -38.48 4.24
C ASN A 246 3.53 -39.90 4.83
#